data_AF-A0AAV5VSN9-F1
#
_entry.id   AF-A0AAV5VSN9-F1
#
_cell.length_a   1.000
_cell.length_b   1.000
_cell.length_c   1.000
_cell.angle_alpha   90.00
_cell.angle_beta   90.00
_cell.angle_gamma   90.00
#
_symmetry.space_group_name_H-M   'P 1'
#
loop_
_entity.id
_entity.type
_entity.pdbx_description
1 polymer ?
#
loop_
_entity_poly.entity_id
_entity_poly.type
_entity_poly.pdbx_seq_one_letter_code
_entity_poly.pdbx_strand_id
1 'polypeptide(L)'
;MVIDNVIFLSYGLPCLITYIIVLVSISTLRKELSSGFVALFMLDAVVNLLTYFNTWITLRLRSETWFAPLYHAFNDSIFIPYLQNFLTGYFYYGQNLASFLLSLDRFVAISCT
;
A
#
# COMPACT_ATOMS: atom_id res chain seq x y z
N MET A 1 2.66 -10.23 21.37
CA MET A 1 2.70 -8.77 21.67
C MET A 1 4.06 -8.16 21.38
N VAL A 2 5.15 -8.44 22.12
CA VAL A 2 6.45 -7.80 21.85
C VAL A 2 7.05 -8.20 20.49
N ILE A 3 7.02 -9.49 20.14
CA ILE A 3 7.58 -9.99 18.87
C ILE A 3 6.81 -9.46 17.67
N ASP A 4 5.47 -9.50 17.70
CA ASP A 4 4.63 -9.00 16.61
C ASP A 4 4.89 -7.51 16.36
N ASN A 5 4.98 -6.71 17.44
CA ASN A 5 5.27 -5.29 17.34
C ASN A 5 6.64 -5.00 16.75
N VAL A 6 7.66 -5.79 17.10
CA VAL A 6 9.00 -5.69 16.52
C VAL A 6 8.95 -6.02 15.02
N ILE A 7 8.26 -7.10 14.62
CA ILE A 7 8.10 -7.47 13.21
C ILE A 7 7.39 -6.36 12.44
N PHE A 8 6.30 -5.80 12.99
CA PHE A 8 5.56 -4.72 12.34
C PHE A 8 6.34 -3.41 12.23
N LEU A 9 7.15 -3.04 13.22
CA LEU A 9 8.00 -1.85 13.15
C LEU A 9 9.17 -2.04 12.19
N SER A 10 9.86 -3.17 12.30
CA SER A 10 11.03 -3.48 11.47
C SER A 10 10.70 -3.70 10.01
N TYR A 11 9.52 -4.22 9.70
CA TYR A 11 9.07 -4.36 8.31
C TYR A 11 8.30 -3.13 7.82
N GLY A 12 7.36 -2.63 8.62
CA GLY A 12 6.43 -1.59 8.19
C GLY A 12 7.07 -0.22 8.01
N LEU A 13 7.95 0.19 8.92
CA LEU A 13 8.55 1.52 8.86
C LEU A 13 9.53 1.66 7.68
N PRO A 14 10.46 0.72 7.43
CA PRO A 14 11.30 0.77 6.24
C PRO A 14 10.50 0.69 4.94
N CYS A 15 9.43 -0.10 4.91
CA CYS A 15 8.57 -0.23 3.73
C CYS A 15 7.89 1.11 3.39
N LEU A 16 7.33 1.80 4.39
CA LEU A 16 6.71 3.13 4.21
C LEU A 16 7.73 4.18 3.72
N ILE A 17 8.93 4.19 4.31
CA ILE A 17 10.02 5.09 3.87
C ILE A 17 10.38 4.80 2.41
N THR A 18 10.50 3.53 2.04
CA THR A 18 10.86 3.12 0.67
C THR A 18 9.79 3.56 -0.34
N TYR A 19 8.50 3.38 -0.04
CA TYR A 19 7.42 3.86 -0.91
C TYR A 19 7.43 5.37 -1.10
N ILE A 20 7.72 6.15 -0.05
CA ILE A 20 7.86 7.61 -0.17
C ILE A 20 9.04 7.96 -1.10
N ILE A 21 10.19 7.30 -0.91
CA ILE A 21 11.37 7.51 -1.77
C ILE A 21 11.04 7.17 -3.23
N VAL A 22 10.32 6.06 -3.46
CA VAL A 22 9.89 5.65 -4.81
C VAL A 22 8.97 6.70 -5.44
N LEU A 23 7.95 7.19 -4.73
CA LEU A 23 7.05 8.22 -5.25
C LEU A 23 7.80 9.50 -5.63
N VAL A 24 8.77 9.92 -4.81
CA VAL A 24 9.62 11.08 -5.12
C VAL A 24 10.49 10.81 -6.34
N SER A 25 11.15 9.65 -6.39
CA SER A 25 12.08 9.28 -7.47
C SER A 25 11.38 9.12 -8.83
N ILE A 26 10.18 8.52 -8.85
CA ILE A 26 9.38 8.41 -10.08
C ILE A 26 8.87 9.78 -10.50
N SER A 27 8.48 10.64 -9.55
CA SER A 27 8.04 12.00 -9.85
C SER A 27 9.15 12.86 -10.46
N THR A 28 10.42 12.65 -10.08
CA THR A 28 11.57 13.34 -10.68
C THR A 28 11.92 12.78 -12.06
N LEU A 29 11.90 11.45 -12.22
CA LEU A 29 12.24 10.75 -13.48
C LEU A 29 11.10 10.71 -14.52
N ARG A 30 9.91 11.24 -14.18
CA ARG A 30 8.71 11.17 -15.04
C ARG A 30 8.87 11.72 -16.46
N LYS A 31 9.88 12.56 -16.71
CA LYS A 31 10.16 13.14 -18.03
C LYS A 31 11.02 12.23 -18.91
N GLU A 32 11.76 11.30 -18.30
CA GLU A 32 12.67 10.37 -18.97
C GLU A 32 12.01 9.00 -19.21
N LEU A 33 10.98 8.68 -18.43
CA LEU A 33 10.25 7.43 -18.48
C LEU A 33 8.98 7.54 -19.35
N SER A 34 8.50 6.40 -19.87
CA SER A 34 7.23 6.37 -20.58
C SER A 34 6.08 6.73 -19.63
N SER A 35 5.14 7.54 -20.11
CA SER A 35 4.00 8.00 -19.31
C SER A 35 3.15 6.85 -18.76
N GLY A 36 2.99 5.78 -19.53
CA GLY A 36 2.30 4.56 -19.11
C GLY A 36 3.01 3.84 -17.95
N PHE A 37 4.32 3.68 -18.05
CA PHE A 37 5.12 3.07 -16.97
C PHE A 37 5.05 3.91 -15.69
N VAL A 38 5.22 5.23 -15.80
CA VAL A 38 5.11 6.16 -14.66
C VAL A 38 3.74 6.06 -14.01
N ALA A 39 2.66 6.03 -14.80
CA ALA A 39 1.30 5.93 -14.27
C ALA A 39 1.06 4.61 -13.53
N LEU A 40 1.50 3.48 -14.10
CA LEU A 40 1.38 2.16 -13.46
C LEU A 40 2.20 2.06 -12.18
N PHE A 41 3.42 2.60 -12.16
CA PHE A 41 4.29 2.56 -10.99
C PHE A 41 3.78 3.47 -9.86
N MET A 42 3.25 4.65 -10.20
CA MET A 42 2.61 5.55 -9.23
C MET A 42 1.32 4.93 -8.68
N LEU A 43 0.51 4.30 -9.53
CA LEU A 43 -0.68 3.57 -9.09
C LEU A 43 -0.31 2.46 -8.11
N ASP A 44 0.67 1.63 -8.45
CA ASP A 44 1.15 0.56 -7.57
C ASP A 44 1.60 1.10 -6.20
N ALA A 45 2.46 2.13 -6.19
CA ALA A 45 2.93 2.74 -4.95
C ALA A 45 1.80 3.33 -4.08
N VAL A 46 0.82 3.98 -4.71
CA VAL A 46 -0.35 4.53 -4.01
C VAL A 46 -1.23 3.42 -3.43
N VAL A 47 -1.56 2.39 -4.22
CA VAL A 47 -2.36 1.27 -3.73
C VAL A 47 -1.65 0.57 -2.57
N ASN A 48 -0.34 0.34 -2.68
CA ASN A 48 0.44 -0.27 -1.59
C ASN A 48 0.42 0.55 -0.29
N LEU A 49 0.55 1.87 -0.37
CA LEU A 49 0.43 2.75 0.80
C LEU A 49 -0.98 2.70 1.41
N LEU A 50 -2.02 2.74 0.58
CA LEU A 50 -3.40 2.63 1.04
C LEU A 50 -3.68 1.28 1.71
N THR A 51 -3.18 0.17 1.15
CA THR A 51 -3.25 -1.15 1.78
C THR A 51 -2.57 -1.14 3.15
N TYR A 52 -1.37 -0.57 3.24
CA TYR A 52 -0.63 -0.48 4.50
C TYR A 52 -1.42 0.30 5.56
N PHE A 53 -1.93 1.48 5.24
CA PHE A 53 -2.73 2.26 6.19
C PHE A 53 -4.03 1.56 6.58
N ASN A 54 -4.74 0.97 5.62
CA ASN A 54 -6.01 0.29 5.90
C ASN A 54 -5.82 -0.96 6.78
N THR A 55 -4.79 -1.77 6.50
CA THR A 55 -4.45 -2.93 7.33
C THR A 55 -3.91 -2.52 8.69
N TRP A 56 -3.16 -1.42 8.79
CA TRP A 56 -2.71 -0.85 10.05
C TRP A 56 -3.89 -0.46 10.95
N ILE A 57 -4.91 0.21 10.39
CA ILE A 57 -6.12 0.58 11.14
C ILE A 57 -6.92 -0.66 11.57
N THR A 58 -7.07 -1.64 10.68
CA THR A 58 -7.91 -2.83 10.93
C THR A 58 -7.27 -3.80 11.92
N LEU A 59 -5.95 -4.02 11.83
CA LEU A 59 -5.25 -5.09 12.57
C LEU A 59 -4.45 -4.55 13.75
N ARG A 60 -3.81 -3.38 13.64
CA ARG A 60 -2.81 -2.91 14.61
C ARG A 60 -3.36 -1.96 15.66
N LEU A 61 -4.36 -1.15 15.30
CA LEU A 61 -5.06 -0.31 16.28
C LEU A 61 -5.77 -1.13 17.36
N ARG A 62 -6.14 -2.38 17.05
CA ARG A 62 -6.75 -3.32 18.01
C ARG A 62 -5.77 -3.81 19.09
N SER A 63 -4.48 -3.93 18.76
CA SER A 63 -3.48 -4.53 19.66
C SER A 63 -2.79 -3.53 20.58
N GLU A 64 -2.85 -2.23 20.26
CA GLU A 64 -2.15 -1.18 20.99
C GLU A 64 -3.10 -0.39 21.90
N THR A 65 -2.90 -0.50 23.22
CA THR A 65 -3.73 0.20 24.21
C THR A 65 -3.64 1.72 24.10
N TRP A 66 -2.53 2.25 23.59
CA TRP A 66 -2.35 3.69 23.35
C TRP A 66 -3.24 4.25 22.23
N PHE A 67 -3.65 3.42 21.28
CA PHE A 67 -4.53 3.81 20.17
C PHE A 67 -5.99 3.38 20.37
N ALA A 68 -6.32 2.83 21.54
CA ALA A 68 -7.68 2.40 21.88
C ALA A 68 -8.79 3.44 21.59
N PRO A 69 -8.65 4.75 21.91
CA PRO A 69 -9.71 5.72 21.62
C PRO A 69 -9.94 5.92 20.12
N LEU A 70 -8.87 5.85 19.32
CA LEU A 70 -8.96 5.93 17.86
C LEU A 70 -9.58 4.65 17.28
N TYR A 71 -9.28 3.50 17.87
CA TYR A 71 -9.88 2.21 17.50
C TYR A 71 -11.39 2.22 17.74
N HIS A 72 -11.84 2.67 18.92
CA HIS A 72 -13.26 2.83 19.23
C HIS A 72 -13.95 3.80 18.28
N ALA A 73 -13.35 4.96 17.98
CA ALA A 73 -13.92 5.91 17.03
C ALA A 73 -14.18 5.32 15.63
N PHE A 74 -13.32 4.41 15.16
CA PHE A 74 -13.52 3.73 13.87
C PHE A 74 -14.39 2.48 13.96
N ASN A 75 -14.36 1.72 15.06
CA ASN A 75 -15.06 0.44 15.17
C ASN A 75 -16.37 0.47 15.95
N ASP A 76 -16.75 1.59 16.57
CA ASP A 76 -18.06 1.75 17.21
C ASP A 76 -19.20 1.84 16.18
N SER A 77 -18.88 2.09 14.91
CA SER A 77 -19.83 2.03 13.79
C SER A 77 -19.90 0.63 13.18
N ILE A 78 -21.10 0.20 12.78
CA ILE A 78 -21.29 -1.05 12.04
C ILE A 78 -20.67 -0.95 10.64
N PHE A 79 -20.70 0.22 10.00
CA PHE A 79 -20.34 0.36 8.59
C PHE A 79 -18.82 0.35 8.33
N ILE A 80 -18.05 1.01 9.19
CA ILE A 80 -16.61 1.24 8.98
C ILE A 80 -15.79 -0.07 8.94
N PRO A 81 -16.00 -1.04 9.85
CA PRO A 81 -15.28 -2.32 9.80
C PRO A 81 -15.55 -3.11 8.51
N TYR A 82 -16.80 -3.13 8.03
CA TYR A 82 -17.14 -3.80 6.77
C TYR A 82 -16.49 -3.10 5.57
N LEU A 83 -16.48 -1.77 5.55
CA LEU A 83 -15.79 -1.00 4.53
C LEU A 83 -14.29 -1.28 4.53
N GLN A 84 -13.64 -1.29 5.70
CA GLN A 84 -12.20 -1.59 5.82
C GLN A 84 -11.86 -3.00 5.33
N ASN A 85 -12.71 -3.99 5.61
CA ASN A 85 -12.50 -5.36 5.15
C ASN A 85 -12.66 -5.46 3.62
N PHE A 86 -13.70 -4.81 3.07
CA PHE A 86 -13.88 -4.69 1.62
C PHE A 86 -12.68 -4.00 0.94
N LEU A 87 -12.23 -2.86 1.49
CA LEU A 87 -11.08 -2.11 0.97
C LEU A 87 -9.80 -2.94 1.01
N THR A 88 -9.60 -3.76 2.03
CA THR A 88 -8.46 -4.68 2.11
C THR A 88 -8.44 -5.64 0.91
N GLY A 89 -9.57 -6.29 0.63
CA GLY A 89 -9.69 -7.18 -0.54
C GLY A 89 -9.51 -6.43 -1.86
N TYR A 90 -10.12 -5.25 -1.97
CA TYR A 90 -10.02 -4.41 -3.16
C TYR A 90 -8.58 -3.96 -3.45
N PHE A 91 -7.84 -3.52 -2.43
CA PHE A 91 -6.46 -3.08 -2.59
C PHE A 91 -5.51 -4.25 -2.89
N TYR A 92 -5.72 -5.42 -2.28
CA TYR A 92 -4.96 -6.63 -2.64
C TYR A 92 -5.15 -6.99 -4.12
N TYR A 93 -6.37 -6.91 -4.63
CA TYR A 93 -6.62 -7.10 -6.05
C TYR A 93 -5.92 -6.04 -6.90
N GLY A 94 -5.98 -4.77 -6.48
CA GLY A 94 -5.29 -3.65 -7.14
C GLY A 94 -3.77 -3.84 -7.24
N GLN A 95 -3.12 -4.30 -6.17
CA GLN A 95 -1.67 -4.57 -6.15
C GLN A 95 -1.29 -5.69 -7.14
N ASN A 96 -2.06 -6.77 -7.16
CA ASN A 96 -1.82 -7.88 -8.09
C ASN A 96 -2.02 -7.45 -9.54
N LEU A 97 -3.06 -6.67 -9.81
CA LEU A 97 -3.33 -6.14 -11.15
C LEU A 97 -2.22 -5.17 -11.59
N ALA A 98 -1.77 -4.26 -10.73
CA ALA A 98 -0.69 -3.33 -11.03
C ALA A 98 0.63 -4.08 -11.32
N SER A 99 0.95 -5.09 -10.51
CA SER A 99 2.13 -5.94 -10.71
C SER A 99 2.08 -6.72 -12.04
N PHE A 100 0.90 -7.24 -12.40
CA PHE A 100 0.68 -7.89 -13.69
C PHE A 100 0.88 -6.92 -14.87
N LEU A 101 0.27 -5.74 -14.79
CA LEU A 101 0.36 -4.72 -15.85
C LEU A 101 1.79 -4.19 -16.01
N LEU A 102 2.52 -3.97 -14.91
CA LEU A 102 3.94 -3.60 -14.95
C LEU A 102 4.79 -4.68 -15.61
N SER A 103 4.54 -5.95 -15.28
CA SER A 103 5.25 -7.08 -15.89
C SER A 103 4.96 -7.18 -17.39
N LEU A 104 3.71 -6.95 -17.79
CA LEU A 104 3.30 -6.95 -19.19
C LEU A 104 3.92 -5.77 -19.97
N ASP A 105 3.90 -4.56 -19.41
CA ASP A 105 4.53 -3.37 -20.00
C ASP A 105 6.03 -3.62 -20.26
N ARG A 106 6.75 -4.19 -19.29
CA ARG A 106 8.16 -4.54 -19.45
C ARG A 106 8.38 -5.66 -20.46
N PHE A 107 7.53 -6.69 -20.47
CA PHE A 107 7.62 -7.79 -21.44
C PHE A 107 7.46 -7.30 -22.88
N VAL A 108 6.48 -6.45 -23.14
CA VAL A 108 6.24 -5.84 -24.46
C VAL A 108 7.40 -4.93 -24.84
N ALA A 109 7.87 -4.09 -23.91
CA ALA A 109 8.98 -3.17 -24.17
C ALA A 109 10.28 -3.89 -24.56
N ILE A 110 10.53 -5.09 -24.04
CA ILE A 110 11.72 -5.91 -24.36
C ILE A 110 11.50 -6.73 -25.63
N SER A 111 10.32 -7.33 -25.82
CA SER A 111 10.07 -8.25 -26.93
C SER A 111 9.86 -7.56 -28.27
N CYS A 112 9.53 -6.26 -28.26
CA CYS A 112 9.33 -5.45 -29.46
C CYS A 112 10.53 -4.56 -29.84
N THR A 113 11.63 -4.64 -29.08
CA THR A 113 12.96 -4.09 -29.42
C THR A 113 13.85 -5.19 -29.98
#